data_AF-A0A920EBT6-F1
#
_entry.id   AF-A0A920EBT6-F1
#
_cell.length_a   1.000
_cell.length_b   1.000
_cell.length_c   1.000
_cell.angle_alpha   90.00
_cell.angle_beta   90.00
_cell.angle_gamma   90.00
#
_symmetry.space_group_name_H-M   'P 1'
#
loop_
_entity.id
_entity.type
_entity.pdbx_description
1 polymer ?
#
loop_
_entity_poly.entity_id
_entity_poly.type
_entity_poly.pdbx_seq_one_letter_code
_entity_poly.pdbx_strand_id
1 'polypeptide(L)'
;MRQTLEKLGTNLIVASADGTFSGGEAPTLPEEAVERAMNVSTVDRAAGITEIGSLTVLPSQGGRDFFRTIPVPVLTSDQNLLNVLDAKMLYGRFINGADEDNIFRSAVIGQDLARDYQYLPGEARTIDVNGETYGVVGVLRKLR
;
A
#
# COMPACT_ATOMS: atom_id res chain seq x y z
N MET A 1 3.93 -2.22 10.18
CA MET A 1 2.56 -1.89 9.73
C MET A 1 1.49 -2.41 10.69
N ARG A 2 1.51 -3.68 11.13
CA ARG A 2 0.65 -4.18 12.23
C ARG A 2 0.65 -3.25 13.47
N GLN A 3 1.84 -2.89 13.98
CA GLN A 3 1.98 -1.92 15.08
C GLN A 3 1.50 -0.50 14.77
N THR A 4 1.37 -0.13 13.49
CA THR A 4 0.83 1.17 13.05
C THR A 4 -0.70 1.11 12.96
N LEU A 5 -1.26 -0.03 12.60
CA LEU A 5 -2.70 -0.31 12.59
C LEU A 5 -3.24 -0.47 14.02
N GLU A 6 -2.51 -1.16 14.90
CA GLU A 6 -2.84 -1.27 16.33
C GLU A 6 -2.86 0.10 17.06
N LYS A 7 -2.14 1.10 16.52
CA LYS A 7 -2.11 2.47 17.05
C LYS A 7 -3.27 3.36 16.60
N LEU A 8 -4.05 2.96 15.59
CA LEU A 8 -5.17 3.76 15.05
C LEU A 8 -6.42 3.76 15.95
N GLY A 9 -6.36 3.06 17.09
CA GLY A 9 -7.33 3.18 18.16
C GLY A 9 -8.27 2.00 18.27
N THR A 10 -9.03 1.99 19.37
CA THR A 10 -9.98 0.95 19.78
C THR A 10 -11.09 0.60 18.77
N ASN A 11 -11.16 1.31 17.64
CA ASN A 11 -12.21 1.18 16.63
C ASN A 11 -11.70 0.68 15.27
N LEU A 12 -10.40 0.36 15.14
CA LEU A 12 -9.86 -0.29 13.93
C LEU A 12 -9.70 -1.79 14.17
N ILE A 13 -10.37 -2.59 13.34
CA ILE A 13 -10.24 -4.05 13.35
C ILE A 13 -9.46 -4.46 12.11
N VAL A 14 -8.42 -5.25 12.31
CA VAL A 14 -7.65 -5.87 11.22
C VAL A 14 -8.01 -7.34 11.17
N ALA A 15 -8.67 -7.76 10.09
CA ALA A 15 -8.90 -9.15 9.78
C ALA A 15 -7.80 -9.65 8.83
N SER A 16 -7.19 -10.78 9.15
CA SER A 16 -6.25 -11.48 8.27
C SER A 16 -6.77 -12.89 8.00
N ALA A 17 -6.49 -13.41 6.80
CA ALA A 17 -6.67 -14.82 6.55
C ALA A 17 -5.60 -15.59 7.33
N ASP A 18 -5.95 -16.11 8.51
CA ASP A 18 -5.12 -17.05 9.26
C ASP A 18 -5.58 -18.47 8.91
N GLY A 19 -4.71 -19.22 8.23
CA GLY A 19 -4.90 -20.63 7.92
C GLY A 19 -3.64 -21.40 8.27
N THR A 20 -3.80 -22.57 8.90
CA THR A 20 -2.71 -23.52 9.12
C THR A 20 -2.05 -23.84 7.78
N PHE A 21 -0.73 -23.74 7.70
CA PHE A 21 0.07 -24.07 6.51
C PHE A 21 -0.19 -25.53 6.07
N SER A 22 -1.18 -25.75 5.22
CA SER A 22 -1.45 -27.04 4.59
C SER A 22 -1.80 -26.79 3.12
N GLY A 23 -0.80 -26.84 2.24
CA GLY A 23 -1.05 -26.88 0.78
C GLY A 23 -0.23 -25.95 -0.10
N GLY A 24 0.59 -25.04 0.44
CA GLY A 24 1.56 -24.27 -0.35
C GLY A 24 1.06 -22.96 -0.97
N GLU A 25 -0.18 -22.55 -0.72
CA GLU A 25 -0.71 -21.25 -1.14
C GLU A 25 -0.99 -20.38 0.09
N ALA A 26 -0.64 -19.09 0.03
CA ALA A 26 -0.87 -18.17 1.12
C ALA A 26 -2.39 -17.99 1.33
N PRO A 27 -2.91 -18.11 2.56
CA PRO A 27 -4.33 -17.93 2.80
C PRO A 27 -4.76 -16.52 2.39
N THR A 28 -5.84 -16.43 1.60
CA THR A 28 -6.45 -15.17 1.16
C THR A 28 -7.84 -15.03 1.76
N LEU A 29 -8.28 -13.78 1.98
CA LEU A 29 -9.68 -13.52 2.27
C LEU A 29 -10.49 -13.64 0.96
N PRO A 30 -11.78 -14.03 1.03
CA PRO A 30 -12.64 -14.03 -0.15
C PRO A 30 -12.79 -12.60 -0.71
N GLU A 31 -13.03 -12.49 -2.02
CA GLU A 31 -13.17 -11.19 -2.70
C GLU A 31 -14.31 -10.35 -2.09
N GLU A 32 -15.38 -10.98 -1.63
CA GLU A 32 -16.52 -10.28 -1.02
C GLU A 32 -16.31 -9.93 0.47
N ALA A 33 -15.10 -10.13 1.03
CA ALA A 33 -14.83 -9.88 2.45
C ALA A 33 -15.16 -8.44 2.88
N VAL A 34 -14.83 -7.46 2.03
CA VAL A 34 -15.11 -6.03 2.29
C VAL A 34 -16.62 -5.76 2.27
N GLU A 35 -17.34 -6.30 1.27
CA GLU A 35 -18.79 -6.17 1.19
C GLU A 35 -19.48 -6.78 2.42
N ARG A 36 -19.05 -7.97 2.83
CA ARG A 36 -19.57 -8.65 4.02
C ARG A 36 -19.31 -7.85 5.30
N ALA A 37 -18.14 -7.22 5.42
CA ALA A 37 -17.83 -6.36 6.55
C ALA A 37 -18.77 -5.13 6.58
N MET A 38 -19.03 -4.50 5.44
CA MET A 38 -19.94 -3.35 5.33
C MET A 38 -21.41 -3.70 5.66
N ASN A 39 -21.81 -4.97 5.53
CA ASN A 39 -23.14 -5.42 5.92
C ASN A 39 -23.35 -5.52 7.45
N VAL A 40 -22.28 -5.37 8.25
CA VAL A 40 -22.39 -5.31 9.72
C VAL A 40 -22.76 -3.89 10.13
N SER A 41 -23.91 -3.72 10.78
CA SER A 41 -24.47 -2.40 11.14
C SER A 41 -23.56 -1.45 11.92
N THR A 42 -22.55 -1.97 12.63
CA THR A 42 -21.59 -1.17 13.41
C THR A 42 -20.32 -0.81 12.64
N VAL A 43 -20.16 -1.29 11.40
CA VAL A 43 -19.02 -0.99 10.55
C VAL A 43 -19.31 0.29 9.77
N ASP A 44 -18.48 1.31 9.99
CA ASP A 44 -18.57 2.59 9.30
C ASP A 44 -17.85 2.55 7.93
N ARG A 45 -16.65 1.96 7.90
CA ARG A 45 -15.77 1.92 6.72
C ARG A 45 -14.98 0.61 6.69
N ALA A 46 -14.76 0.06 5.50
CA ALA A 46 -13.92 -1.11 5.26
C ALA A 46 -13.09 -0.94 3.97
N ALA A 47 -11.94 -1.60 3.92
CA ALA A 47 -11.06 -1.67 2.75
C ALA A 47 -10.23 -2.96 2.79
N GLY A 48 -10.02 -3.55 1.61
CA GLY A 48 -9.12 -4.67 1.38
C GLY A 48 -7.70 -4.20 1.09
N ILE A 49 -6.74 -5.02 1.51
CA ILE A 49 -5.33 -4.91 1.10
C ILE A 49 -4.81 -6.30 0.77
N THR A 50 -3.87 -6.37 -0.18
CA THR A 50 -3.09 -7.57 -0.44
C THR A 50 -1.62 -7.22 -0.37
N GLU A 51 -0.88 -7.96 0.44
CA GLU A 51 0.58 -7.84 0.51
C GLU A 51 1.24 -8.73 -0.54
N ILE A 52 1.99 -8.09 -1.42
CA ILE A 52 2.85 -8.77 -2.38
C ILE A 52 4.27 -8.77 -1.81
N GLY A 53 4.64 -9.89 -1.22
CA GLY A 53 5.96 -10.10 -0.62
C GLY A 53 7.08 -10.16 -1.67
N SER A 54 8.31 -9.89 -1.22
CA SER A 54 9.55 -10.14 -1.95
C SER A 54 9.76 -9.37 -3.26
N LEU A 55 9.08 -8.23 -3.46
CA LEU A 55 9.37 -7.35 -4.59
C LEU A 55 10.60 -6.49 -4.33
N THR A 56 11.47 -6.41 -5.34
CA THR A 56 12.57 -5.45 -5.35
C THR A 56 12.02 -4.11 -5.83
N VAL A 57 12.15 -3.08 -5.01
CA VAL A 57 11.74 -1.71 -5.35
C VAL A 57 12.98 -0.83 -5.41
N LEU A 58 13.14 -0.03 -6.46
CA LEU A 58 14.29 0.83 -6.67
C LEU A 58 13.85 2.24 -7.10
N PRO A 59 14.66 3.29 -6.86
CA PRO A 59 14.35 4.63 -7.35
C PRO A 59 14.31 4.72 -8.88
N SER A 60 15.09 3.89 -9.57
CA SER A 60 15.10 3.75 -11.02
C SER A 60 15.85 2.48 -11.40
N GLN A 61 15.77 2.04 -12.67
CA GLN A 61 16.50 0.86 -13.13
C GLN A 61 18.03 0.96 -12.96
N GLY A 62 18.60 2.17 -13.11
CA GLY A 62 20.02 2.42 -12.87
C GLY A 62 20.42 2.52 -11.39
N GLY A 63 19.45 2.49 -10.47
CA GLY A 63 19.68 2.61 -9.04
C GLY A 63 20.23 1.34 -8.37
N ARG A 64 20.29 0.20 -9.08
CA ARG A 64 20.71 -1.10 -8.52
C ARG A 64 22.11 -1.07 -7.89
N ASP A 65 23.02 -0.31 -8.49
CA ASP A 65 24.43 -0.26 -8.07
C ASP A 65 24.66 0.69 -6.88
N PHE A 66 23.71 1.62 -6.65
CA PHE A 66 23.85 2.71 -5.68
C PHE A 66 22.94 2.56 -4.46
N PHE A 67 21.81 1.87 -4.61
CA PHE A 67 20.83 1.67 -3.55
C PHE A 67 20.80 0.20 -3.14
N ARG A 68 20.94 -0.06 -1.83
CA ARG A 68 20.74 -1.42 -1.30
C ARG A 68 19.30 -1.84 -1.62
N THR A 69 19.14 -2.99 -2.28
CA THR A 69 17.84 -3.63 -2.51
C THR A 69 17.30 -4.13 -1.18
N ILE A 70 16.62 -3.26 -0.44
CA ILE A 70 15.85 -3.67 0.72
C ILE A 70 14.52 -4.20 0.18
N PRO A 71 14.08 -5.40 0.59
CA PRO A 71 12.73 -5.86 0.27
C PRO A 71 11.74 -4.83 0.81
N VAL A 72 11.03 -4.16 -0.09
CA VAL A 72 9.98 -3.22 0.27
C VAL A 72 8.66 -3.97 0.18
N PRO A 73 7.87 -4.05 1.26
CA PRO A 73 6.54 -4.64 1.17
C PRO A 73 5.69 -3.77 0.23
N VAL A 74 5.20 -4.38 -0.85
CA VAL A 74 4.31 -3.72 -1.80
C VAL A 74 2.89 -4.16 -1.49
N LEU A 75 1.99 -3.20 -1.43
CA LEU A 75 0.59 -3.43 -1.12
C LEU A 75 -0.26 -3.00 -2.31
N THR A 76 -1.23 -3.83 -2.66
CA THR A 76 -2.41 -3.36 -3.39
C THR A 76 -3.47 -3.00 -2.36
N SER A 77 -4.32 -2.03 -2.68
CA SER A 77 -5.34 -1.54 -1.75
C SER A 77 -6.54 -1.00 -2.49
N ASP A 78 -7.71 -1.12 -1.86
CA ASP A 78 -8.90 -0.38 -2.29
C ASP A 78 -8.66 1.13 -2.19
N GLN A 79 -9.32 1.88 -3.07
CA GLN A 79 -9.23 3.34 -3.12
C GLN A 79 -9.65 4.02 -1.81
N ASN A 80 -10.51 3.37 -1.01
CA ASN A 80 -11.03 3.89 0.26
C ASN A 80 -10.09 3.69 1.46
N LEU A 81 -8.92 3.04 1.27
CA LEU A 81 -8.04 2.67 2.39
C LEU A 81 -7.64 3.87 3.25
N LEU A 82 -7.32 5.03 2.67
CA LEU A 82 -6.93 6.20 3.48
C LEU A 82 -8.04 6.71 4.38
N ASN A 83 -9.29 6.62 3.93
CA ASN A 83 -10.43 6.99 4.76
C ASN A 83 -10.56 5.99 5.91
N VAL A 84 -10.45 4.69 5.65
CA VAL A 84 -10.49 3.65 6.71
C VAL A 84 -9.41 3.88 7.78
N LEU A 85 -8.21 4.27 7.35
CA LEU A 85 -7.07 4.49 8.25
C LEU A 85 -7.03 5.89 8.88
N ASP A 86 -7.96 6.79 8.53
CA ASP A 86 -7.90 8.24 8.81
C ASP A 86 -6.50 8.83 8.55
N ALA A 87 -5.84 8.30 7.53
CA ALA A 87 -4.47 8.64 7.17
C ALA A 87 -4.44 9.85 6.23
N LYS A 88 -3.33 10.60 6.26
CA LYS A 88 -3.15 11.79 5.43
C LYS A 88 -1.95 11.65 4.52
N MET A 89 -2.11 12.09 3.28
CA MET A 89 -1.00 12.30 2.36
C MET A 89 -0.06 13.37 2.94
N LEU A 90 1.24 13.14 2.77
CA LEU A 90 2.26 14.18 2.97
C LEU A 90 2.34 15.06 1.71
N TYR A 91 2.36 14.43 0.53
CA TYR A 91 2.39 15.09 -0.78
C TYR A 91 1.56 14.31 -1.82
N GLY A 92 1.12 15.00 -2.87
CA GLY A 92 0.42 14.38 -4.00
C GLY A 92 -0.98 13.89 -3.64
N ARG A 93 -1.40 12.78 -4.27
CA ARG A 93 -2.71 12.16 -4.10
C ARG A 93 -2.60 10.66 -3.83
N PHE A 94 -3.67 10.09 -3.31
CA PHE A 94 -3.81 8.64 -3.27
C PHE A 94 -4.25 8.07 -4.62
N ILE A 95 -4.15 6.75 -4.75
CA ILE A 95 -4.68 6.00 -5.90
C ILE A 95 -6.20 6.19 -5.94
N ASN A 96 -6.76 6.38 -7.13
CA ASN A 96 -8.19 6.63 -7.34
C ASN A 96 -8.72 5.91 -8.59
N GLY A 97 -10.03 6.03 -8.85
CA GLY A 97 -10.69 5.34 -9.97
C GLY A 97 -10.10 5.62 -11.33
N ALA A 98 -9.54 6.82 -11.56
CA ALA A 98 -8.88 7.10 -12.82
C ALA A 98 -7.61 6.25 -13.02
N ASP A 99 -6.88 5.91 -11.95
CA ASP A 99 -5.73 4.99 -12.06
C ASP A 99 -6.18 3.58 -12.42
N GLU A 100 -7.29 3.12 -11.83
CA GLU A 100 -7.84 1.79 -12.03
C GLU A 100 -8.49 1.63 -13.42
N ASP A 101 -9.38 2.56 -13.79
CA ASP A 101 -10.11 2.56 -15.06
C ASP A 101 -9.17 2.62 -16.28
N ASN A 102 -8.03 3.32 -16.14
CA ASN A 102 -7.06 3.49 -17.22
C ASN A 102 -5.83 2.56 -17.09
N ILE A 103 -5.81 1.70 -16.05
CA ILE A 103 -4.71 0.76 -15.79
C ILE A 103 -3.36 1.50 -15.72
N PHE A 104 -3.36 2.67 -15.05
CA PHE A 104 -2.12 3.40 -14.81
C PHE A 104 -1.31 2.69 -13.73
N ARG A 105 -0.03 2.47 -14.01
CA ARG A 105 0.95 1.98 -13.04
C ARG A 105 1.30 3.10 -12.07
N SER A 106 0.37 3.41 -11.17
CA SER A 106 0.49 4.45 -10.15
C SER A 106 0.92 3.83 -8.82
N ALA A 107 1.84 4.48 -8.12
CA ALA A 107 2.31 4.06 -6.82
C ALA A 107 2.26 5.20 -5.80
N VAL A 108 1.97 4.85 -4.56
CA VAL A 108 2.07 5.73 -3.41
C VAL A 108 3.15 5.16 -2.49
N ILE A 109 4.12 5.98 -2.11
CA ILE A 109 5.25 5.54 -1.28
C ILE A 109 5.19 6.11 0.13
N GLY A 110 5.74 5.39 1.10
CA GLY A 110 5.86 5.89 2.48
C GLY A 110 6.92 6.99 2.60
N GLN A 111 6.73 7.92 3.55
CA GLN A 111 7.66 9.02 3.83
C GLN A 111 9.12 8.57 4.05
N ASP A 112 9.36 7.44 4.71
CA ASP A 112 10.71 6.93 4.95
C ASP A 112 11.37 6.49 3.63
N LEU A 113 10.65 5.73 2.79
CA LEU A 113 11.12 5.34 1.45
C LEU A 113 11.35 6.56 0.55
N ALA A 114 10.45 7.54 0.59
CA ALA A 114 10.59 8.79 -0.14
C ALA A 114 11.88 9.54 0.26
N ARG A 115 12.21 9.58 1.56
CA ARG A 115 13.46 10.19 2.05
C ARG A 115 14.68 9.42 1.58
N ASP A 116 14.66 8.09 1.71
CA ASP A 116 15.78 7.23 1.35
C ASP A 116 16.08 7.29 -0.16
N TYR A 117 15.04 7.46 -0.98
CA TYR A 117 15.14 7.62 -2.43
C TYR A 117 15.31 9.08 -2.87
N GLN A 118 15.48 10.00 -1.91
CA GLN A 118 15.66 11.43 -2.14
C GLN A 118 14.57 12.02 -3.04
N TYR A 119 13.33 11.56 -2.85
CA TYR A 119 12.16 12.06 -3.57
C TYR A 119 11.91 13.53 -3.21
N LEU A 120 11.83 14.38 -4.23
CA LEU A 120 11.53 15.80 -4.10
C LEU A 120 10.05 16.06 -4.45
N PRO A 121 9.31 16.80 -3.61
CA PRO A 121 7.92 17.15 -3.91
C PRO A 121 7.79 17.96 -5.20
N GLY A 122 6.83 17.59 -6.05
CA GLY A 122 6.51 18.33 -7.28
C GLY A 122 7.27 17.87 -8.53
N GLU A 123 8.23 16.94 -8.39
CA GLU A 123 8.87 16.30 -9.54
C GLU A 123 8.11 15.03 -9.95
N ALA A 124 7.84 14.88 -11.24
CA ALA A 124 7.37 13.62 -11.79
C ALA A 124 8.50 12.59 -11.63
N ARG A 125 8.32 11.62 -10.75
CA ARG A 125 9.28 10.53 -10.53
C ARG A 125 8.61 9.18 -10.65
N THR A 126 9.41 8.21 -11.03
CA THR A 126 9.03 6.83 -11.09
C THR A 126 9.79 6.02 -10.05
N ILE A 127 9.31 4.81 -9.79
CA ILE A 127 10.05 3.75 -9.11
C ILE A 127 10.01 2.51 -9.99
N ASP A 128 11.06 1.72 -9.92
CA ASP A 128 11.08 0.38 -10.51
C ASP A 128 10.58 -0.60 -9.46
N VAL A 129 9.54 -1.36 -9.79
CA VAL A 129 8.99 -2.43 -8.96
C VAL A 129 9.13 -3.72 -9.76
N ASN A 130 10.11 -4.55 -9.41
CA ASN A 130 10.40 -5.82 -10.08
C ASN A 130 10.62 -5.68 -11.60
N GLY A 131 11.34 -4.64 -12.04
CA GLY A 131 11.61 -4.37 -13.46
C GLY A 131 10.54 -3.54 -14.18
N GLU A 132 9.45 -3.21 -13.49
CA GLU A 132 8.34 -2.45 -14.05
C GLU A 132 8.30 -1.03 -13.50
N THR A 133 8.07 -0.06 -14.38
CA THR A 133 8.08 1.36 -14.00
C THR A 133 6.71 1.80 -13.52
N TYR A 134 6.65 2.32 -12.29
CA TYR A 134 5.46 2.93 -11.70
C TYR A 134 5.67 4.42 -11.49
N GLY A 135 4.69 5.24 -11.86
CA GLY A 135 4.66 6.67 -11.54
C GLY A 135 4.31 6.89 -10.07
N VAL A 136 5.13 7.64 -9.35
CA VAL A 136 4.83 7.99 -7.95
C VAL A 136 3.84 9.16 -7.94
N VAL A 137 2.60 8.90 -7.53
CA VAL A 137 1.51 9.90 -7.51
C VAL A 137 1.34 10.57 -6.14
N GLY A 138 1.98 10.04 -5.10
CA GLY A 138 1.92 10.62 -3.77
C GLY A 138 2.86 9.98 -2.75
N VAL A 139 3.04 10.68 -1.63
CA VAL A 139 3.83 10.25 -0.48
C VAL A 139 2.94 10.23 0.76
N LEU A 140 2.88 9.09 1.45
CA LEU A 140 2.12 8.95 2.69
C LEU A 140 2.92 9.44 3.89
N ARG A 141 2.26 10.23 4.74
CA ARG A 141 2.82 10.65 6.02
C ARG A 141 2.93 9.44 6.94
N LYS A 142 4.05 9.33 7.64
CA LYS A 142 4.18 8.36 8.73
C LYS A 142 3.22 8.74 9.86
N LEU A 143 2.29 7.83 10.19
CA LEU A 143 1.49 7.92 11.41
C LEU A 143 2.41 7.73 12.61
N ARG A 144 2.33 8.63 13.61
CA ARG A 144 3.15 8.59 14.83
C ARG A 144 2.57 7.61 15.84
#